data_AF-A0A3B8VLI0-F1
#
_entry.id   AF-A0A3B8VLI0-F1
#
_cell.length_a   1.000
_cell.length_b   1.000
_cell.length_c   1.000
_cell.angle_alpha   90.00
_cell.angle_beta   90.00
_cell.angle_gamma   90.00
#
_symmetry.space_group_name_H-M   'P 1'
#
loop_
_entity.id
_entity.type
_entity.pdbx_description
1 polymer ?
#
loop_
_entity_poly.entity_id
_entity_poly.type
_entity_poly.pdbx_seq_one_letter_code
_entity_poly.pdbx_strand_id
1 'polypeptide(L)'
;GGVLGTLHCDTVQAPNQQRIEIFGENGALIMDDWNVTLHRLKTPVQEFLETDKTIKFIAPESEAETFKFEVVGGGHAPAIDDFALAILEGKEPAITGEDGARSQELVAAITLSGCRGEKVSLPVDRSEYDGLMEELRRTRKLPSD
;
A
#
# COMPACT_ATOMS: atom_id res chain seq x y z
N GLY A 1 -6.86 -17.61 0.73
CA GLY A 1 -5.79 -16.74 0.21
C GLY A 1 -5.74 -15.51 1.07
N GLY A 2 -4.57 -15.11 1.52
CA GLY A 2 -4.35 -13.87 2.24
C GLY A 2 -3.21 -13.10 1.58
N VAL A 3 -3.14 -11.80 1.83
CA VAL A 3 -2.02 -10.96 1.38
C VAL A 3 -1.42 -10.32 2.64
N LEU A 4 -0.10 -10.31 2.71
CA LEU A 4 0.64 -9.52 3.68
C LEU A 4 1.11 -8.24 2.98
N GLY A 5 0.79 -7.09 3.55
CA GLY A 5 1.24 -5.79 3.06
C GLY A 5 2.09 -5.08 4.11
N THR A 6 3.07 -4.32 3.65
CA THR A 6 3.86 -3.40 4.46
C THR A 6 3.75 -1.99 3.88
N LEU A 7 3.67 -0.99 4.75
CA LEU A 7 3.68 0.42 4.38
C LEU A 7 4.77 1.12 5.19
N HIS A 8 5.69 1.78 4.51
CA HIS A 8 6.69 2.63 5.12
C HIS A 8 6.60 4.02 4.48
N CYS A 9 6.35 5.03 5.30
CA CYS A 9 6.24 6.41 4.87
C CYS A 9 6.91 7.29 5.90
N ASP A 10 7.76 8.21 5.45
CA ASP A 10 8.36 9.22 6.29
C ASP A 10 8.44 10.55 5.53
N THR A 11 8.70 11.62 6.28
CA THR A 11 8.89 12.98 5.74
C THR A 11 10.20 13.59 6.20
N VAL A 12 11.11 12.77 6.76
CA VAL A 12 12.35 13.21 7.41
C VAL A 12 13.60 12.76 6.65
N GLN A 13 13.45 11.96 5.60
CA GLN A 13 14.52 11.50 4.73
C GLN A 13 14.53 12.22 3.39
N ALA A 14 15.73 12.36 2.80
CA ALA A 14 15.94 12.88 1.46
C ALA A 14 17.08 12.09 0.76
N PRO A 15 17.03 11.91 -0.57
CA PRO A 15 16.01 12.39 -1.51
C PRO A 15 14.67 11.65 -1.37
N ASN A 16 13.58 12.25 -1.85
CA ASN A 16 12.30 11.55 -1.94
C ASN A 16 12.44 10.36 -2.88
N GLN A 17 12.05 9.18 -2.41
CA GLN A 17 12.04 7.95 -3.19
C GLN A 17 10.73 7.22 -2.97
N GLN A 18 10.24 6.57 -4.02
CA GLN A 18 9.07 5.71 -3.93
C GLN A 18 9.42 4.31 -4.42
N ARG A 19 9.06 3.30 -3.62
CA ARG A 19 9.18 1.90 -4.01
C ARG A 19 7.86 1.17 -3.79
N ILE A 20 7.41 0.43 -4.80
CA ILE A 20 6.24 -0.45 -4.72
C ILE A 20 6.66 -1.85 -5.16
N GLU A 21 6.31 -2.85 -4.36
CA GLU A 21 6.62 -4.24 -4.64
C GLU A 21 5.36 -5.09 -4.53
N ILE A 22 5.09 -5.88 -5.56
CA ILE A 22 3.96 -6.81 -5.60
C ILE A 22 4.53 -8.19 -5.93
N PHE A 23 4.43 -9.12 -4.99
CA PHE A 23 4.85 -10.49 -5.16
C PHE A 23 3.64 -11.40 -5.33
N GLY A 24 3.75 -12.33 -6.27
CA GLY A 24 2.73 -13.35 -6.52
C GLY A 24 3.35 -14.68 -6.92
N GLU A 25 2.48 -15.63 -7.18
CA GLU A 25 2.85 -17.03 -7.46
C GLU A 25 3.84 -17.19 -8.63
N ASN A 26 3.70 -16.35 -9.67
CA ASN A 26 4.46 -16.45 -10.91
C ASN A 26 5.59 -15.40 -11.01
N GLY A 27 5.87 -14.65 -9.94
CA GLY A 27 6.94 -13.66 -9.90
C GLY A 27 6.55 -12.37 -9.22
N ALA A 28 7.17 -11.27 -9.65
CA ALA A 28 7.09 -9.99 -8.95
C ALA A 28 7.06 -8.80 -9.89
N LEU A 29 6.37 -7.75 -9.47
CA LEU A 29 6.48 -6.41 -10.04
C LEU A 29 7.17 -5.51 -9.01
N ILE A 30 8.29 -4.91 -9.39
CA ILE A 30 9.05 -4.01 -8.53
C ILE A 30 9.17 -2.67 -9.24
N MET A 31 8.68 -1.61 -8.62
CA MET A 31 8.77 -0.25 -9.12
C MET A 31 9.69 0.57 -8.22
N ASP A 32 10.80 1.05 -8.79
CA ASP A 32 11.69 2.04 -8.18
C ASP A 32 11.49 3.38 -8.90
N ASP A 33 10.83 4.31 -8.21
CA ASP A 33 10.25 5.54 -8.76
C ASP A 33 9.36 5.25 -10.00
N TRP A 34 9.87 5.48 -11.20
CA TRP A 34 9.17 5.26 -12.47
C TRP A 34 9.78 4.13 -13.33
N ASN A 35 10.74 3.40 -12.76
CA ASN A 35 11.33 2.22 -13.39
C ASN A 35 10.62 0.98 -12.85
N VAL A 36 9.86 0.33 -13.71
CA VAL A 36 9.11 -0.88 -13.34
C VAL A 36 9.83 -2.09 -13.89
N THR A 37 10.24 -3.01 -13.01
CA THR A 37 10.84 -4.29 -13.38
C THR A 37 9.84 -5.41 -13.14
N LEU A 38 9.56 -6.18 -14.18
CA LEU A 38 8.75 -7.38 -14.13
C LEU A 38 9.66 -8.60 -14.06
N HIS A 39 9.58 -9.35 -12.97
CA HIS A 39 10.23 -10.63 -12.79
C HIS A 39 9.22 -11.75 -13.08
N ARG A 40 9.51 -12.61 -14.05
CA ARG A 40 8.71 -13.81 -14.36
C ARG A 40 9.47 -15.04 -13.92
N LEU A 41 8.89 -15.83 -13.02
CA LEU A 41 9.47 -17.11 -12.62
C LEU A 41 9.25 -18.16 -13.71
N LYS A 42 10.23 -19.03 -13.92
CA LYS A 42 10.09 -20.20 -14.80
C LYS A 42 9.24 -21.31 -14.17
N THR A 43 9.23 -21.36 -12.84
CA THR A 43 8.42 -22.29 -12.05
C THR A 43 7.67 -21.49 -10.99
N PRO A 44 6.35 -21.71 -10.82
CA PRO A 44 5.57 -21.11 -9.73
C PRO A 44 6.23 -21.33 -8.35
N VAL A 45 6.12 -20.37 -7.44
CA VAL A 45 6.79 -20.45 -6.13
C VAL A 45 6.36 -21.70 -5.36
N GLN A 46 5.07 -22.00 -5.30
CA GLN A 46 4.56 -23.15 -4.57
C GLN A 46 5.06 -24.46 -5.18
N GLU A 47 5.01 -24.57 -6.51
CA GLU A 47 5.53 -25.74 -7.23
C GLU A 47 7.03 -25.92 -6.95
N PHE A 48 7.82 -24.86 -7.08
CA PHE A 48 9.25 -24.89 -6.84
C PHE A 48 9.60 -25.39 -5.43
N LEU A 49 8.90 -24.89 -4.41
CA LEU A 49 9.07 -25.32 -3.01
C LEU A 49 8.71 -26.80 -2.79
N GLU A 50 7.75 -27.31 -3.54
CA GLU A 50 7.30 -28.70 -3.44
C GLU A 50 8.22 -29.68 -4.17
N THR A 51 8.77 -29.28 -5.33
CA THR A 51 9.55 -30.15 -6.21
C THR A 51 11.04 -30.11 -5.97
N ASP A 52 11.64 -28.93 -5.73
CA ASP A 52 13.09 -28.79 -5.59
C ASP A 52 13.50 -28.75 -4.11
N LYS A 53 13.77 -29.93 -3.55
CA LYS A 53 14.26 -30.11 -2.18
C LYS A 53 15.76 -30.41 -2.13
N THR A 54 16.42 -30.40 -3.28
CA THR A 54 17.74 -31.01 -3.45
C THR A 54 18.87 -30.04 -3.11
N ILE A 55 18.65 -28.74 -3.33
CA ILE A 55 19.61 -27.67 -3.06
C ILE A 55 19.02 -26.74 -2.01
N LYS A 56 19.72 -26.57 -0.89
CA LYS A 56 19.30 -25.62 0.16
C LYS A 56 19.61 -24.20 -0.31
N PHE A 57 18.70 -23.26 -0.07
CA PHE A 57 18.86 -21.82 -0.30
C PHE A 57 18.97 -21.37 -1.76
N ILE A 58 18.35 -22.09 -2.70
CA ILE A 58 18.19 -21.64 -4.09
C ILE A 58 16.83 -20.96 -4.29
N ALA A 59 16.77 -19.93 -5.12
CA ALA A 59 15.54 -19.28 -5.56
C ALA A 59 15.08 -19.87 -6.91
N PRO A 60 13.78 -19.85 -7.24
CA PRO A 60 13.31 -20.23 -8.56
C PRO A 60 13.96 -19.35 -9.63
N GLU A 61 14.32 -19.97 -10.76
CA GLU A 61 14.87 -19.23 -11.89
C GLU A 61 13.85 -18.21 -12.40
N SER A 62 14.33 -17.02 -12.77
CA SER A 62 13.47 -15.94 -13.25
C SER A 62 14.12 -15.14 -14.37
N GLU A 63 13.28 -14.57 -15.22
CA GLU A 63 13.65 -13.60 -16.25
C GLU A 63 13.10 -12.23 -15.86
N ALA A 64 13.86 -11.17 -16.13
CA ALA A 64 13.50 -9.81 -15.76
C ALA A 64 13.46 -8.88 -16.98
N GLU A 65 12.43 -8.05 -17.06
CA GLU A 65 12.28 -6.99 -18.06
C GLU A 65 11.97 -5.67 -17.37
N THR A 66 12.75 -4.63 -17.67
CA THR A 66 12.57 -3.29 -17.07
C THR A 66 11.96 -2.32 -18.09
N PHE A 67 10.84 -1.73 -17.69
CA PHE A 67 10.13 -0.68 -18.41
C PHE A 67 10.43 0.67 -17.77
N LYS A 68 10.80 1.65 -18.61
CA LYS A 68 10.99 3.03 -18.18
C LYS A 68 9.79 3.84 -18.62
N PHE A 69 9.04 4.36 -17.66
CA PHE A 69 7.94 5.26 -17.95
C PHE A 69 8.41 6.71 -17.80
N GLU A 70 7.99 7.57 -18.71
CA GLU A 70 8.11 9.01 -18.49
C GLU A 70 7.14 9.41 -17.38
N VAL A 71 7.55 10.37 -16.56
CA VAL A 71 6.65 10.97 -15.57
C VAL A 71 5.58 11.72 -16.34
N VAL A 72 4.41 11.08 -16.52
CA VAL A 72 3.27 11.74 -17.14
C VAL A 72 2.81 12.81 -16.16
N GLY A 73 2.98 14.08 -16.54
CA GLY A 73 2.48 15.20 -15.76
C GLY A 73 0.96 15.07 -15.58
N GLY A 74 0.51 14.96 -14.33
CA GLY A 74 -0.90 14.74 -14.04
C GLY A 74 -1.16 14.25 -12.64
N GLY A 75 -0.68 14.98 -11.62
CA GLY A 75 -0.89 14.64 -10.21
C GLY A 75 -2.38 14.57 -9.84
N HIS A 76 -2.95 15.66 -9.32
CA HIS A 76 -4.36 15.67 -8.94
C HIS A 76 -5.33 15.93 -10.11
N ALA A 77 -4.84 16.43 -11.24
CA ALA A 77 -5.68 16.88 -12.35
C ALA A 77 -6.62 15.80 -12.91
N PRO A 78 -6.15 14.57 -13.25
CA PRO A 78 -7.04 13.54 -13.80
C PRO A 78 -8.17 13.13 -12.84
N ALA A 79 -7.89 13.10 -11.53
CA ALA A 79 -8.89 12.77 -10.51
C ALA A 79 -9.93 13.90 -10.36
N ILE A 80 -9.51 15.16 -10.44
CA ILE A 80 -10.42 16.32 -10.40
C ILE A 80 -11.30 16.36 -11.65
N ASP A 81 -10.71 16.12 -12.82
CA ASP A 81 -11.44 16.10 -14.09
C ASP A 81 -12.51 14.99 -14.10
N ASP A 82 -12.15 13.79 -13.65
CA ASP A 82 -13.11 12.69 -13.56
C ASP A 82 -14.23 12.97 -12.56
N PHE A 83 -13.92 13.57 -11.40
CA PHE A 83 -14.94 13.99 -10.44
C PHE A 83 -15.91 15.04 -11.03
N ALA A 84 -15.39 16.03 -11.76
CA ALA A 84 -16.22 17.02 -12.43
C ALA A 84 -17.12 16.39 -13.50
N LEU A 85 -16.58 15.46 -14.30
CA LEU A 85 -17.36 14.71 -15.29
C LEU A 85 -18.43 13.83 -14.64
N ALA A 86 -18.13 13.18 -13.51
CA ALA A 86 -19.09 12.39 -12.75
C ALA A 86 -20.34 13.23 -12.38
N ILE A 87 -20.12 14.47 -11.93
CA ILE A 87 -21.21 15.41 -11.62
C ILE A 87 -21.98 15.81 -12.87
N LEU A 88 -21.27 16.22 -13.94
CA LEU A 88 -21.90 16.75 -15.15
C LEU A 88 -22.70 15.69 -15.91
N GLU A 89 -22.22 14.45 -15.92
CA GLU A 89 -22.79 13.34 -16.70
C GLU A 89 -23.70 12.44 -15.86
N GLY A 90 -23.71 12.60 -14.52
CA GLY A 90 -24.44 11.73 -13.61
C GLY A 90 -23.92 10.29 -13.57
N LYS A 91 -22.64 10.08 -13.89
CA LYS A 91 -21.96 8.79 -13.81
C LYS A 91 -21.25 8.63 -12.46
N GLU A 92 -20.86 7.40 -12.12
CA GLU A 92 -19.94 7.17 -10.99
C GLU A 92 -18.53 7.67 -11.33
N PRO A 93 -17.83 8.29 -10.36
CA PRO A 93 -16.41 8.60 -10.50
C PRO A 93 -15.57 7.31 -10.49
N ALA A 94 -14.35 7.39 -11.00
CA ALA A 94 -13.39 6.29 -11.01
C ALA A 94 -13.05 5.79 -9.59
N ILE A 95 -13.13 6.67 -8.59
CA ILE A 95 -12.96 6.35 -7.17
C ILE A 95 -14.12 6.97 -6.40
N THR A 96 -14.91 6.13 -5.73
CA THR A 96 -16.06 6.56 -4.92
C THR A 96 -15.65 7.10 -3.55
N GLY A 97 -16.58 7.72 -2.84
CA GLY A 97 -16.36 8.13 -1.44
C GLY A 97 -16.10 6.93 -0.53
N GLU A 98 -16.78 5.81 -0.80
CA GLU A 98 -16.64 4.53 -0.10
C GLU A 98 -15.25 3.91 -0.33
N ASP A 99 -14.71 4.00 -1.55
CA ASP A 99 -13.34 3.58 -1.82
C ASP A 99 -12.32 4.48 -1.11
N GLY A 100 -12.53 5.80 -1.16
CA GLY A 100 -11.70 6.77 -0.46
C GLY A 100 -11.68 6.56 1.06
N ALA A 101 -12.81 6.19 1.66
CA ALA A 101 -12.94 5.93 3.09
C ALA A 101 -12.03 4.80 3.59
N ARG A 102 -11.70 3.82 2.74
CA ARG A 102 -10.78 2.72 3.11
C ARG A 102 -9.36 3.23 3.42
N SER A 103 -8.91 4.28 2.74
CA SER A 103 -7.61 4.91 3.05
C SER A 103 -7.62 5.57 4.43
N GLN A 104 -8.71 6.26 4.77
CA GLN A 104 -8.90 6.90 6.07
C GLN A 104 -8.96 5.87 7.19
N GLU A 105 -9.55 4.71 6.91
CA GLU A 105 -9.59 3.58 7.84
C GLU A 105 -8.19 3.07 8.20
N LEU A 106 -7.31 2.94 7.20
CA LEU A 106 -5.92 2.55 7.44
C LEU A 106 -5.17 3.62 8.25
N VAL A 107 -5.38 4.91 7.97
CA VAL A 107 -4.80 6.01 8.74
C VAL A 107 -5.28 5.99 10.19
N ALA A 108 -6.56 5.74 10.43
CA ALA A 108 -7.12 5.60 11.76
C ALA A 108 -6.46 4.44 12.52
N ALA A 109 -6.26 3.29 11.85
CA ALA A 109 -5.62 2.12 12.42
C ALA A 109 -4.15 2.37 12.79
N ILE A 110 -3.37 2.98 11.89
CA ILE A 110 -1.97 3.36 12.14
C ILE A 110 -1.88 4.32 13.33
N THR A 111 -2.76 5.32 13.37
CA THR A 111 -2.79 6.31 14.46
C THR A 111 -3.12 5.67 15.80
N LEU A 112 -4.16 4.83 15.84
CA LEU A 112 -4.58 4.15 17.06
C LEU A 112 -3.50 3.20 17.57
N SER A 113 -2.98 2.34 16.68
CA SER A 113 -1.91 1.41 16.99
C SER A 113 -0.66 2.13 17.52
N GLY A 114 -0.23 3.20 16.84
CA GLY A 114 0.93 3.99 17.27
C GLY A 114 0.74 4.69 18.61
N CYS A 115 -0.46 5.19 18.90
CA CYS A 115 -0.75 5.85 20.18
C CYS A 115 -0.97 4.87 21.35
N ARG A 116 -1.35 3.62 21.07
CA ARG A 116 -1.62 2.59 22.10
C ARG A 116 -0.47 1.59 22.26
N GLY A 117 0.44 1.51 21.30
CA GLY A 117 1.55 0.55 21.32
C GLY A 117 1.13 -0.90 21.08
N GLU A 118 -0.06 -1.13 20.51
CA GLU A 118 -0.62 -2.47 20.29
C GLU A 118 -1.19 -2.66 18.89
N LYS A 119 -1.39 -3.92 18.50
CA LYS A 119 -1.98 -4.27 17.21
C LYS A 119 -3.48 -3.97 17.23
N VAL A 120 -3.98 -3.38 16.14
CA VAL A 120 -5.41 -3.10 15.95
C VAL A 120 -5.98 -3.94 14.81
N SER A 121 -7.28 -4.21 14.85
CA SER A 121 -8.00 -4.88 13.76
C SER A 121 -8.60 -3.88 12.79
N LEU A 122 -8.85 -4.31 11.56
CA LEU A 122 -9.59 -3.56 10.56
C LEU A 122 -10.98 -4.21 10.34
N PRO A 123 -12.07 -3.43 10.27
CA PRO A 123 -12.13 -2.00 10.57
C PRO A 123 -11.87 -1.70 12.06
N VAL A 124 -11.39 -0.50 12.34
CA VAL A 124 -11.10 0.04 13.66
C VAL A 124 -12.41 0.21 14.45
N ASP A 125 -12.37 -0.11 15.74
CA ASP A 125 -13.47 0.20 16.65
C ASP A 125 -13.62 1.73 16.78
N ARG A 126 -14.78 2.23 16.38
CA ARG A 126 -15.06 3.67 16.38
C ARG A 126 -15.01 4.28 17.77
N SER A 127 -15.45 3.56 18.80
CA SER A 127 -15.43 4.04 20.17
C SER A 127 -14.01 4.16 20.72
N GLU A 128 -13.12 3.22 20.36
CA GLU A 128 -11.70 3.29 20.73
C GLU A 128 -11.00 4.47 20.06
N TYR A 129 -11.25 4.66 18.75
CA TYR A 129 -10.68 5.78 18.01
C TYR A 129 -11.19 7.13 18.53
N ASP A 130 -12.50 7.26 18.76
CA ASP A 130 -13.10 8.49 19.29
C ASP A 130 -12.55 8.81 20.68
N GLY A 131 -12.40 7.80 21.54
CA GLY A 131 -11.79 7.94 22.85
C GLY A 131 -10.34 8.43 22.79
N LEU A 132 -9.53 7.91 21.86
CA LEU A 132 -8.19 8.43 21.60
C LEU A 132 -8.24 9.90 21.16
N MET A 133 -9.14 10.27 20.25
CA MET A 133 -9.24 11.64 19.76
C MET A 133 -9.64 12.63 20.85
N GLU A 134 -10.54 12.25 21.75
CA GLU A 134 -10.89 13.06 22.93
C GLU A 134 -9.71 13.24 23.88
N GLU A 135 -8.97 12.16 24.13
CA GLU A 135 -7.76 12.19 24.95
C GLU A 135 -6.71 13.16 24.37
N LEU A 136 -6.37 13.00 23.09
CA LEU A 136 -5.41 13.85 22.39
C LEU A 136 -5.82 15.33 22.38
N ARG A 137 -7.12 15.62 22.17
CA ARG A 137 -7.66 16.99 22.24
C ARG A 137 -7.49 17.60 23.64
N ARG A 138 -7.72 16.81 24.69
CA ARG A 138 -7.61 17.24 26.09
C ARG A 138 -6.15 17.45 26.51
N THR A 139 -5.25 16.54 26.16
CA THR A 139 -3.85 16.56 26.61
C THR A 139 -2.96 17.44 25.74
N ARG A 140 -3.29 17.59 24.44
CA ARG A 140 -2.47 18.23 23.41
C ARG A 140 -1.07 17.62 23.30
N LYS A 141 -0.95 16.34 23.61
CA LYS A 141 0.30 15.57 23.59
C LYS A 141 0.02 14.17 23.09
N LEU A 142 0.98 13.58 22.36
CA LEU A 142 0.96 12.16 22.09
C LEU A 142 1.15 11.38 23.39
N PRO A 143 0.57 10.17 23.52
CA PRO A 143 0.90 9.26 24.61
C PRO A 143 2.41 9.03 24.65
N SER A 144 2.98 9.00 25.85
CA SER A 144 4.38 8.62 26.06
C SER A 144 4.50 7.11 26.03
N ASP A 145 5.60 6.60 25.45
CA ASP A 145 6.03 5.21 25.58
C ASP A 145 6.28 4.81 27.05
#